data_AF-A0A945D7C5-F1
#
_entry.id   AF-A0A945D7C5-F1
#
_cell.length_a   1.000
_cell.length_b   1.000
_cell.length_c   1.000
_cell.angle_alpha   90.00
_cell.angle_beta   90.00
_cell.angle_gamma   90.00
#
_symmetry.space_group_name_H-M   'P 1'
#
loop_
_entity.id
_entity.type
_entity.pdbx_description
1 polymer ?
#
loop_
_entity_poly.entity_id
_entity_poly.type
_entity_poly.pdbx_seq_one_letter_code
_entity_poly.pdbx_strand_id
1 'polypeptide(L)' 'MNKPLAHSADGDVWVLGEDAEDRTAGLTSLDAPDFALPDLDGKLHSLSDYRGKKVLLATWASW' A
#
# COMPACT_ATOMS: atom_id res chain seq x y z
N MET A 1 2.95 -16.33 -10.32
CA MET A 1 2.62 -16.09 -11.76
C MET A 1 1.13 -16.36 -11.99
N ASN A 2 0.26 -15.70 -11.22
CA ASN A 2 -1.20 -15.78 -11.27
C ASN A 2 -1.79 -14.47 -10.69
N LYS A 3 -1.53 -13.34 -11.37
CA LYS A 3 -2.06 -12.05 -10.94
C LYS A 3 -3.54 -11.94 -11.35
N PRO A 4 -4.45 -11.66 -10.40
CA PRO A 4 -5.86 -11.53 -10.72
C PRO A 4 -6.07 -10.30 -11.60
N LEU A 5 -6.85 -10.47 -12.66
CA LEU A 5 -7.27 -9.40 -13.55
C LEU A 5 -8.80 -9.34 -13.58
N ALA A 6 -9.33 -8.13 -13.53
CA ALA A 6 -10.72 -7.85 -13.81
C ALA A 6 -10.79 -6.67 -14.78
N HIS A 7 -11.75 -6.69 -15.69
CA HIS A 7 -12.00 -5.57 -16.59
C HIS A 7 -13.50 -5.35 -16.75
N SER A 8 -13.90 -4.12 -17.07
CA SER A 8 -15.25 -3.79 -17.50
C SER A 8 -15.57 -4.54 -18.80
N ALA A 9 -16.85 -4.90 -19.02
CA ALA A 9 -17.26 -5.61 -20.24
C ALA A 9 -16.90 -4.83 -21.52
N ASP A 10 -16.98 -3.50 -21.46
CA ASP A 10 -16.64 -2.59 -22.56
C ASP A 10 -15.12 -2.36 -22.70
N GLY A 11 -14.32 -2.86 -21.75
CA GLY A 11 -12.85 -2.82 -21.77
C GLY A 11 -12.22 -1.46 -21.42
N ASP A 12 -13.02 -0.51 -20.95
CA ASP A 12 -12.60 0.86 -20.60
C ASP A 12 -11.87 0.94 -19.24
N VAL A 13 -12.16 0.01 -18.33
CA VAL A 13 -11.54 -0.05 -17.00
C VAL A 13 -10.90 -1.41 -16.77
N TRP A 14 -9.68 -1.40 -16.25
CA TRP A 14 -8.89 -2.59 -15.90
C TRP A 14 -8.39 -2.49 -14.47
N VAL A 15 -8.46 -3.61 -13.74
CA VAL A 15 -7.91 -3.76 -12.40
C VAL A 15 -6.94 -4.94 -12.43
N LEU A 16 -5.71 -4.66 -12.03
CA LEU A 16 -4.64 -5.65 -11.91
C LEU A 16 -4.30 -5.79 -10.43
N GLY A 17 -4.64 -6.93 -9.83
CA GLY A 17 -4.30 -7.19 -8.44
C GLY A 17 -2.90 -7.79 -8.28
N GLU A 18 -2.42 -7.80 -7.04
CA GLU A 18 -1.23 -8.55 -6.66
C GLU A 18 -1.45 -10.06 -6.75
N ASP A 19 -0.37 -10.79 -7.00
CA ASP A 19 -0.39 -12.25 -6.96
C ASP A 19 -0.82 -12.72 -5.56
N ALA A 20 -1.61 -13.79 -5.49
CA ALA A 20 -2.13 -14.29 -4.23
C ALA A 20 -1.01 -14.75 -3.28
N GLU A 21 0.11 -15.25 -3.83
CA GLU A 21 1.28 -15.65 -3.03
C GLU A 21 1.97 -14.42 -2.42
N ASP A 22 2.20 -13.37 -3.22
CA ASP A 22 2.80 -12.11 -2.76
C ASP A 22 1.94 -11.46 -1.67
N ARG A 23 0.63 -11.40 -1.88
CA ARG A 23 -0.33 -10.88 -0.90
C ARG A 23 -0.28 -11.68 0.40
N THR A 24 -0.24 -13.01 0.30
CA THR A 24 -0.19 -13.89 1.49
C THR A 24 1.12 -13.69 2.24
N ALA A 25 2.25 -13.62 1.52
CA ALA A 25 3.56 -13.37 2.10
C ALA A 25 3.59 -12.07 2.91
N GLY A 26 3.08 -10.97 2.34
CA GLY A 26 2.98 -9.67 3.02
C GLY A 26 2.09 -9.69 4.26
N LEU A 27 0.97 -10.44 4.25
CA LEU A 27 0.12 -10.58 5.43
C LEU A 27 0.78 -11.43 6.53
N THR A 28 1.56 -12.45 6.16
CA THR A 28 2.23 -13.34 7.11
C THR A 28 3.50 -12.75 7.74
N SER A 29 4.19 -11.84 7.05
CA SER A 29 5.40 -11.21 7.61
C SER A 29 5.10 -10.31 8.81
N LEU A 30 3.88 -9.76 8.88
CA LEU A 30 3.46 -8.74 9.84
C LEU A 30 4.29 -7.45 9.78
N ASP A 31 5.12 -7.32 8.75
CA ASP A 31 5.90 -6.12 8.47
C ASP A 31 5.05 -5.16 7.66
N ALA A 32 4.77 -3.98 8.23
CA ALA A 32 4.18 -2.90 7.48
C ALA A 32 5.10 -2.52 6.30
N PRO A 33 4.58 -2.45 5.06
CA PRO A 33 5.32 -2.00 3.89
C PRO A 33 5.88 -0.60 4.12
N ASP A 34 7.13 -0.37 3.71
CA ASP A 34 7.71 0.96 3.81
C ASP A 34 7.17 1.86 2.70
N PHE A 35 6.92 3.11 3.05
CA PHE A 35 6.51 4.16 2.13
C PHE A 35 7.06 5.49 2.63
N ALA A 36 7.24 6.45 1.72
CA ALA A 36 7.74 7.77 2.05
C ALA A 36 6.74 8.84 1.60
N LEU A 37 6.36 9.73 2.52
CA LEU A 37 5.45 10.84 2.26
C LEU A 37 6.06 12.16 2.74
N PRO A 38 5.82 13.26 2.02
CA PRO A 38 6.19 14.58 2.52
C PRO A 38 5.26 14.98 3.68
N ASP A 39 5.82 15.65 4.68
CA ASP A 39 5.04 16.38 5.67
C ASP A 39 4.56 17.75 5.12
N LEU A 40 3.98 18.56 5.99
CA LEU A 40 3.47 19.90 5.64
C LEU A 40 4.57 20.89 5.21
N ASP A 41 5.81 20.65 5.63
CA ASP A 41 6.98 21.44 5.25
C ASP A 41 7.69 20.87 4.01
N GLY A 42 7.13 19.82 3.40
CA GLY A 42 7.69 19.13 2.24
C GLY A 42 8.84 18.18 2.57
N LYS A 43 9.17 17.99 3.85
CA LYS A 43 10.21 17.05 4.25
C LYS A 43 9.69 15.63 4.10
N LEU A 44 10.46 14.79 3.43
CA LEU A 44 10.14 13.38 3.26
C LEU A 44 10.36 12.61 4.58
N HIS A 45 9.37 11.81 4.98
CA HIS A 45 9.47 10.85 6.07
C HIS A 45 9.11 9.47 5.57
N SER A 46 9.92 8.47 5.91
CA SER A 46 9.63 7.07 5.63
C SER A 46 8.95 6.42 6.84
N LEU A 47 8.10 5.42 6.63
CA LEU A 47 7.52 4.65 7.73
C LEU A 47 8.63 3.96 8.56
N SER A 48 9.70 3.54 7.90
CA SER A 48 10.89 2.95 8.53
C SER A 48 11.60 3.87 9.52
N ASP A 49 11.48 5.20 9.38
CA ASP A 49 12.05 6.18 10.33
C ASP A 49 11.44 6.06 11.75
N TYR A 50 10.26 5.42 11.86
CA TYR A 50 9.53 5.24 13.11
C TYR A 50 9.64 3.84 13.72
N ARG A 51 10.50 2.96 13.19
CA ARG A 51 10.70 1.61 13.76
C ARG A 51 11.06 1.69 15.25
N GLY A 52 10.52 0.76 16.03
CA GLY A 52 10.66 0.73 17.49
C GLY A 52 9.68 1.64 18.25
N LYS A 53 8.86 2.44 17.55
CA LYS A 53 7.79 3.25 18.16
C LYS A 53 6.42 2.67 17.78
N LYS A 54 5.43 2.83 18.67
CA LYS A 54 4.03 2.58 18.33
C LYS A 54 3.54 3.74 17.47
N VAL A 55 3.02 3.46 16.28
CA VAL A 55 2.56 4.45 15.31
C VAL A 55 1.12 4.14 14.93
N LEU A 56 0.28 5.17 14.85
CA LEU A 56 -1.07 5.10 14.28
C LEU A 56 -1.05 5.80 12.93
N LEU A 57 -1.34 5.06 11.86
CA LEU A 57 -1.53 5.63 10.53
C LEU A 57 -3.02 5.95 10.32
N ALA A 58 -3.34 7.22 10.09
CA ALA A 58 -4.70 7.66 9.79
C ALA A 58 -4.75 8.23 8.37
N THR A 59 -5.52 7.59 7.49
CA THR A 59 -5.77 8.04 6.12
C THR A 59 -7.07 8.84 6.07
N TRP A 60 -7.05 10.05 5.53
CA TRP A 60 -8.25 10.88 5.38
C TRP A 60 -8.17 11.70 4.07
N ALA A 61 -9.33 12.11 3.59
CA ALA A 61 -9.50 13.09 2.52
C ALA A 61 -10.65 14.02 2.93
N SER A 62 -10.63 15.27 2.47
CA SER A 62 -11.64 16.27 2.84
C SER A 62 -12.93 16.19 2.00
N TRP A 63 -12.99 15.29 1.02
CA TRP A 63 -14.07 15.16 0.04
C TRP A 63 -14.60 13.73 -0.05
#